data_AF-A0A8T5RQW0-F1
#
_entry.id   AF-A0A8T5RQW0-F1
#
_cell.length_a   1.000
_cell.length_b   1.000
_cell.length_c   1.000
_cell.angle_alpha   90.00
_cell.angle_beta   90.00
_cell.angle_gamma   90.00
#
_symmetry.space_group_name_H-M   'P 1'
#
loop_
_entity.id
_entity.type
_entity.pdbx_description
1 polymer ?
#
loop_
_entity_poly.entity_id
_entity_poly.type
_entity_poly.pdbx_seq_one_letter_code
_entity_poly.pdbx_strand_id
1 'polypeptide(L)'
;MQLGENPWFLIGLIFLETLLVFIPALISSKIEKKTFKKLLSEMGFQRNEEIFIKIIAGLSMGILLFFLGNFLILFFRNIIVENLFGAGFIEQGQEGAITTTPIQPDVYQLSILIILQIIIIAPCEEAFFRAFIIKKFQVKIKLIYSIIISSTFFAFYHVPPILVPVTTIVTFFGYYFIIGVILALIFLYFNFSIIPCSVAHSCFNILVLLI
;
A
#
# COMPACT_ATOMS: atom_id res chain seq x y z
N MET A 1 -8.31 -14.90 9.02
CA MET A 1 -8.33 -15.68 7.74
C MET A 1 -6.88 -15.85 7.30
N GLN A 2 -6.41 -17.08 7.08
CA GLN A 2 -4.99 -17.33 6.80
C GLN A 2 -4.76 -17.52 5.29
N LEU A 3 -4.69 -16.42 4.54
CA LEU A 3 -4.45 -16.49 3.09
C LEU A 3 -3.04 -16.99 2.76
N GLY A 4 -2.09 -16.82 3.69
CA GLY A 4 -0.71 -17.29 3.59
C GLY A 4 -0.51 -18.80 3.72
N GLU A 5 -1.52 -19.60 4.09
CA GLU A 5 -1.39 -21.07 4.19
C GLU A 5 -1.12 -21.72 2.82
N ASN A 6 -1.63 -21.14 1.74
CA ASN A 6 -1.38 -21.61 0.38
C ASN A 6 -0.75 -20.49 -0.47
N PRO A 7 0.58 -20.49 -0.64
CA PRO A 7 1.29 -19.48 -1.43
C PRO A 7 0.78 -19.35 -2.87
N TRP A 8 0.30 -20.44 -3.49
CA TRP A 8 -0.27 -20.39 -4.84
C TRP A 8 -1.59 -19.64 -4.90
N PHE A 9 -2.42 -19.81 -3.87
CA PHE A 9 -3.65 -19.04 -3.75
C PHE A 9 -3.35 -17.55 -3.57
N LEU A 10 -2.38 -17.21 -2.71
CA LEU A 10 -1.92 -15.84 -2.54
C LEU A 10 -1.38 -15.24 -3.86
N ILE A 11 -0.54 -15.98 -4.59
CA ILE A 11 -0.05 -15.58 -5.91
C ILE A 11 -1.22 -15.26 -6.86
N GLY A 12 -2.26 -16.11 -6.88
CA GLY A 12 -3.46 -15.87 -7.68
C GLY A 12 -4.20 -14.59 -7.28
N LEU A 13 -4.35 -14.35 -5.97
CA LEU A 13 -5.02 -13.16 -5.44
C LEU A 13 -4.26 -11.86 -5.77
N ILE A 14 -2.92 -11.89 -5.82
CA ILE A 14 -2.12 -10.70 -6.17
C ILE A 14 -2.50 -10.14 -7.55
N PHE A 15 -2.92 -10.97 -8.51
CA PHE A 15 -3.36 -10.47 -9.81
C PHE A 15 -4.64 -9.61 -9.72
N LEU A 16 -5.45 -9.77 -8.66
CA LEU A 16 -6.61 -8.92 -8.42
C LEU A 16 -6.23 -7.47 -8.11
N GLU A 17 -5.00 -7.20 -7.67
CA GLU A 17 -4.50 -5.84 -7.45
C GLU A 17 -4.54 -4.99 -8.72
N THR A 18 -4.43 -5.62 -9.90
CA THR A 18 -4.56 -4.91 -11.18
C THR A 18 -5.91 -4.21 -11.33
N LEU A 19 -6.95 -4.68 -10.63
CA LEU A 19 -8.26 -4.04 -10.61
C LEU A 19 -8.22 -2.62 -10.02
N LEU A 20 -7.29 -2.33 -9.10
CA LEU A 20 -7.07 -0.98 -8.55
C LEU A 20 -6.66 0.02 -9.64
N VAL A 21 -6.11 -0.46 -10.76
CA VAL A 21 -5.76 0.37 -11.92
C VAL A 21 -6.87 0.35 -12.96
N PHE A 22 -7.27 -0.84 -13.39
CA PHE A 22 -8.20 -0.99 -14.51
C PHE A 22 -9.59 -0.42 -14.20
N ILE A 23 -10.18 -0.74 -13.05
CA ILE A 23 -11.55 -0.33 -12.73
C ILE A 23 -11.66 1.21 -12.63
N PRO A 24 -10.83 1.91 -11.83
CA PRO A 24 -10.94 3.36 -11.70
C PRO A 24 -10.64 4.09 -13.01
N ALA A 25 -9.67 3.61 -13.79
CA ALA A 25 -9.37 4.17 -15.10
C ALA A 25 -10.52 3.96 -16.11
N LEU A 26 -11.18 2.80 -16.12
CA LEU A 26 -12.35 2.55 -16.97
C LEU A 26 -13.54 3.43 -16.58
N ILE A 27 -13.83 3.55 -15.28
CA ILE A 27 -14.92 4.40 -14.78
C ILE A 27 -14.64 5.87 -15.10
N SER A 28 -13.45 6.36 -14.77
CA SER A 28 -13.03 7.74 -15.05
C SER A 28 -12.99 8.03 -16.56
N SER A 29 -12.64 7.05 -17.40
CA SER A 29 -12.64 7.22 -18.87
C SER A 29 -14.04 7.57 -19.38
N LYS A 30 -15.06 6.89 -18.88
CA LYS A 30 -16.45 7.14 -19.24
C LYS A 30 -16.96 8.49 -18.72
N ILE A 31 -16.62 8.84 -17.48
CA ILE A 31 -17.10 10.07 -16.83
C ILE A 31 -16.41 11.31 -17.41
N GLU A 32 -15.08 11.28 -17.55
CA GLU A 32 -14.28 12.42 -18.01
C GLU A 32 -14.15 12.52 -19.53
N LYS A 33 -14.70 11.55 -20.27
CA LYS A 33 -14.58 11.43 -21.74
C LYS A 33 -13.12 11.46 -22.21
N LYS A 34 -12.19 10.93 -21.40
CA LYS A 34 -10.77 10.76 -21.73
C LYS A 34 -10.51 9.33 -22.18
N THR A 35 -9.50 9.14 -23.04
CA THR A 35 -9.09 7.79 -23.42
C THR A 35 -8.48 7.04 -22.23
N PHE A 36 -8.70 5.73 -22.18
CA PHE A 36 -8.14 4.86 -21.14
C PHE A 36 -6.61 4.99 -21.01
N LYS A 37 -5.90 5.05 -22.16
CA LYS A 37 -4.45 5.27 -22.21
C LYS A 37 -4.02 6.58 -21.53
N LYS A 38 -4.78 7.66 -21.72
CA LYS A 38 -4.49 8.96 -21.07
C LYS A 38 -4.62 8.83 -19.55
N LEU A 39 -5.62 8.10 -19.07
CA LEU A 39 -5.81 7.88 -17.64
C LEU A 39 -4.71 7.01 -17.03
N LEU A 40 -4.27 5.96 -17.70
CA LEU A 40 -3.10 5.19 -17.26
C LEU A 40 -1.85 6.07 -17.14
N SER A 41 -1.63 6.97 -18.11
CA SER A 41 -0.55 7.96 -18.05
C SER A 41 -0.71 8.91 -16.85
N GLU A 42 -1.92 9.41 -16.59
CA GLU A 42 -2.22 10.27 -15.42
C GLU A 42 -1.97 9.52 -14.09
N MET A 43 -2.23 8.20 -14.05
CA MET A 43 -1.94 7.28 -12.96
C MET A 43 -0.46 6.91 -12.81
N GLY A 44 0.42 7.46 -13.65
CA GLY A 44 1.87 7.33 -13.52
C GLY A 44 2.52 6.30 -14.44
N PHE A 45 1.73 5.56 -15.25
CA PHE A 45 2.24 4.61 -16.25
C PHE A 45 2.69 5.34 -17.52
N GLN A 46 3.71 6.19 -17.36
CA GLN A 46 4.30 6.96 -18.44
C GLN A 46 5.82 6.89 -18.39
N ARG A 47 6.47 7.29 -19.49
CA ARG A 47 7.93 7.38 -19.53
C ARG A 47 8.38 8.39 -18.48
N ASN A 48 9.36 8.01 -17.68
CA ASN A 48 9.95 8.86 -16.66
C ASN A 48 11.39 9.16 -17.03
N GLU A 49 11.81 10.38 -16.74
CA GLU A 49 13.22 10.77 -16.75
C GLU A 49 13.85 10.39 -15.41
N GLU A 50 15.18 10.25 -15.40
CA GLU A 50 15.99 9.98 -14.19
C GLU A 50 15.57 8.74 -13.40
N ILE A 51 15.11 7.69 -14.11
CA ILE A 51 14.61 6.46 -13.49
C ILE A 51 15.62 5.87 -12.51
N PHE A 52 16.92 5.89 -12.84
CA PHE A 52 17.96 5.36 -11.98
C PHE A 52 18.03 6.03 -10.61
N ILE A 53 18.01 7.37 -10.58
CA ILE A 53 18.04 8.15 -9.32
C ILE A 53 16.78 7.86 -8.51
N LYS A 54 15.61 7.81 -9.16
CA LYS A 54 14.33 7.50 -8.51
C LYS A 54 14.32 6.09 -7.90
N ILE A 55 14.90 5.10 -8.57
CA ILE A 55 15.03 3.74 -8.04
C ILE A 55 15.93 3.74 -6.79
N ILE A 56 17.11 4.36 -6.84
CA ILE A 56 18.03 4.41 -5.69
C ILE A 56 17.37 5.12 -4.50
N ALA A 57 16.71 6.25 -4.75
CA ALA A 57 16.03 6.98 -3.70
C ALA A 57 14.86 6.16 -3.11
N GLY A 58 14.08 5.49 -3.96
CA GLY A 58 13.01 4.60 -3.55
C GLY A 58 13.53 3.45 -2.67
N LEU A 59 14.61 2.78 -3.07
CA LEU A 59 15.23 1.71 -2.26
C LEU A 59 15.69 2.23 -0.89
N SER A 60 16.36 3.39 -0.87
CA SER A 60 16.83 4.02 0.36
C SER A 60 15.66 4.36 1.29
N MET A 61 14.58 4.93 0.73
CA MET A 61 13.36 5.24 1.48
C MET A 61 12.63 3.98 1.93
N GLY A 62 12.62 2.90 1.15
CA GLY A 62 12.02 1.62 1.53
C GLY A 62 12.71 0.97 2.73
N ILE A 63 14.04 0.99 2.77
CA ILE A 63 14.82 0.52 3.93
C ILE A 63 14.50 1.36 5.17
N LEU A 64 14.47 2.70 5.02
CA LEU A 64 14.09 3.58 6.13
C LEU A 64 12.64 3.32 6.59
N LEU A 65 11.73 3.09 5.65
CA LEU A 65 10.33 2.78 5.92
C LEU A 65 10.17 1.45 6.64
N PHE A 66 11.06 0.47 6.41
CA PHE A 66 11.06 -0.79 7.14
C PHE A 66 11.34 -0.59 8.65
N PHE A 67 12.42 0.11 8.98
CA PHE A 67 12.74 0.41 10.38
C PHE A 67 11.69 1.31 11.03
N LEU A 68 11.24 2.34 10.31
CA LEU A 68 10.19 3.23 10.79
C LEU A 68 8.86 2.48 10.96
N GLY A 69 8.52 1.58 10.05
CA GLY A 69 7.31 0.76 10.10
C GLY A 69 7.28 -0.11 11.35
N ASN A 70 8.40 -0.77 11.68
CA ASN A 70 8.51 -1.52 12.93
C ASN A 70 8.35 -0.64 14.17
N PHE A 71 8.91 0.57 14.17
CA PHE A 71 8.67 1.53 15.24
C PHE A 71 7.19 1.95 15.31
N LEU A 72 6.57 2.27 14.18
CA LEU A 72 5.19 2.74 14.10
C LEU A 72 4.20 1.67 14.57
N ILE A 73 4.37 0.42 14.17
CA ILE A 73 3.47 -0.66 14.61
C ILE A 73 3.57 -0.86 16.12
N LEU A 74 4.78 -0.82 16.70
CA LEU A 74 4.97 -0.89 18.15
C LEU A 74 4.35 0.33 18.86
N PHE A 75 4.54 1.53 18.32
CA PHE A 75 3.97 2.75 18.87
C PHE A 75 2.44 2.72 18.87
N PHE A 76 1.80 2.47 17.72
CA PHE A 76 0.34 2.45 17.66
C PHE A 76 -0.26 1.29 18.45
N ARG A 77 0.27 0.07 18.30
CA ARG A 77 -0.28 -1.11 18.97
C ARG A 77 0.01 -1.10 20.46
N ASN A 78 1.28 -1.11 20.85
CA ASN A 78 1.68 -1.33 22.25
C ASN A 78 1.62 -0.06 23.11
N ILE A 79 1.72 1.13 22.50
CA ILE A 79 1.65 2.39 23.28
C ILE A 79 0.25 2.99 23.21
N ILE A 80 -0.34 3.15 22.03
CA ILE A 80 -1.66 3.80 21.95
C ILE A 80 -2.78 2.82 22.30
N VAL A 81 -2.90 1.71 21.56
CA VAL A 81 -4.04 0.80 21.67
C VAL A 81 -4.01 0.05 23.01
N GLU A 82 -2.84 -0.41 23.45
CA GLU A 82 -2.71 -1.13 24.73
C GLU A 82 -3.12 -0.24 25.92
N ASN A 83 -2.66 1.01 25.96
CA ASN A 83 -2.99 1.91 27.07
C ASN A 83 -4.47 2.35 27.06
N LEU A 84 -5.12 2.36 25.89
CA LEU A 84 -6.53 2.76 25.78
C LEU A 84 -7.51 1.59 25.99
N PHE A 85 -7.15 0.39 25.54
CA PHE A 85 -8.07 -0.75 25.45
C PHE A 85 -7.57 -2.04 26.13
N GLY A 86 -6.30 -2.07 26.56
CA GLY A 86 -5.67 -3.21 27.23
C GLY A 86 -5.09 -4.26 26.28
N ALA A 87 -4.24 -5.14 26.82
CA ALA A 87 -3.54 -6.18 26.06
C ALA A 87 -4.49 -7.19 25.38
N GLY A 88 -5.60 -7.55 26.03
CA GLY A 88 -6.59 -8.47 25.45
C GLY A 88 -7.26 -7.93 24.18
N PHE A 89 -7.37 -6.60 24.03
CA PHE A 89 -7.88 -5.99 22.80
C PHE A 89 -6.90 -6.16 21.63
N ILE A 90 -5.60 -6.06 21.91
CA ILE A 90 -4.55 -6.27 20.91
C ILE A 90 -4.52 -7.72 20.46
N GLU A 91 -4.59 -8.67 21.40
CA GLU A 91 -4.62 -10.10 21.09
C GLU A 91 -5.78 -10.43 20.14
N GLN A 92 -7.00 -9.98 20.47
CA GLN A 92 -8.16 -10.11 19.57
C GLN A 92 -7.95 -9.42 18.23
N GLY A 93 -7.30 -8.25 18.22
CA GLY A 93 -6.98 -7.51 17.00
C GLY A 93 -5.99 -8.26 16.10
N GLN A 94 -5.00 -8.94 16.69
CA GLN A 94 -4.00 -9.75 15.99
C GLN A 94 -4.60 -11.04 15.46
N GLU A 95 -5.41 -11.74 16.25
CA GLU A 95 -6.11 -12.97 15.83
C GLU A 95 -7.10 -12.71 14.70
N GLY A 96 -7.75 -11.54 14.70
CA GLY A 96 -8.68 -11.11 13.66
C GLY A 96 -8.02 -10.66 12.35
N ALA A 97 -6.69 -10.50 12.31
CA ALA A 97 -5.98 -10.06 11.12
C ALA A 97 -6.02 -11.10 9.99
N ILE A 98 -5.94 -10.61 8.75
CA ILE A 98 -5.78 -11.47 7.57
C ILE A 98 -4.28 -11.65 7.34
N THR A 99 -3.78 -12.87 7.57
CA THR A 99 -2.36 -13.16 7.36
C THR A 99 -2.08 -13.35 5.88
N THR A 100 -1.32 -12.43 5.30
CA THR A 100 -0.87 -12.46 3.90
C THR A 100 0.60 -12.84 3.75
N THR A 101 1.32 -13.00 4.86
CA THR A 101 2.68 -13.57 4.85
C THR A 101 2.57 -15.08 4.57
N PRO A 102 3.22 -15.60 3.52
CA PRO A 102 3.22 -17.03 3.21
C PRO A 102 3.86 -17.83 4.33
N ILE A 103 3.24 -18.96 4.69
CA ILE A 103 3.79 -19.89 5.68
C ILE A 103 4.69 -20.89 4.94
N GLN A 104 6.00 -20.83 5.20
CA GLN A 104 7.01 -21.72 4.61
C GLN A 104 6.98 -21.82 3.07
N PRO A 105 7.06 -20.70 2.33
CA PRO A 105 7.17 -20.75 0.88
C PRO A 105 8.47 -21.45 0.45
N ASP A 106 8.43 -22.23 -0.62
CA ASP A 106 9.65 -22.69 -1.26
C ASP A 106 10.37 -21.51 -1.96
N VAL A 107 11.63 -21.72 -2.37
CA VAL A 107 12.45 -20.67 -3.00
C VAL A 107 11.82 -20.13 -4.29
N TYR A 108 11.10 -20.99 -5.03
CA TYR A 108 10.46 -20.60 -6.29
C TYR A 108 9.24 -19.72 -6.03
N GLN A 109 8.37 -20.12 -5.09
CA GLN A 109 7.22 -19.35 -4.63
C GLN A 109 7.64 -18.00 -4.06
N LEU A 110 8.67 -17.99 -3.20
CA LEU A 110 9.22 -16.76 -2.63
C LEU A 110 9.74 -15.82 -3.73
N SER A 111 10.45 -16.36 -4.72
CA SER A 111 10.94 -15.58 -5.86
C SER A 111 9.79 -14.96 -6.67
N ILE A 112 8.73 -15.73 -6.93
CA ILE A 112 7.52 -15.22 -7.60
C ILE A 112 6.92 -14.09 -6.77
N LEU A 113 6.71 -14.28 -5.47
CA LEU A 113 6.11 -13.27 -4.59
C LEU A 113 6.93 -11.96 -4.58
N ILE A 114 8.26 -12.04 -4.49
CA ILE A 114 9.14 -10.87 -4.57
C ILE A 114 8.98 -10.14 -5.90
N ILE A 115 8.96 -10.87 -7.03
CA ILE A 115 8.73 -10.26 -8.34
C ILE A 115 7.37 -9.57 -8.37
N LEU A 116 6.32 -10.23 -7.90
CA LEU A 116 4.96 -9.69 -7.87
C LEU A 116 4.82 -8.44 -6.99
N GLN A 117 5.57 -8.34 -5.89
CA GLN A 117 5.65 -7.12 -5.08
C GLN A 117 6.17 -5.92 -5.87
N ILE A 118 7.12 -6.15 -6.78
CA ILE A 118 7.76 -5.12 -7.61
C ILE A 118 6.90 -4.74 -8.80
N ILE A 119 6.27 -5.71 -9.46
CA ILE A 119 5.61 -5.48 -10.75
C ILE A 119 4.10 -5.24 -10.65
N ILE A 120 3.44 -5.80 -9.63
CA ILE A 120 1.98 -5.72 -9.48
C ILE A 120 1.59 -4.94 -8.24
N ILE A 121 1.91 -5.43 -7.04
CA ILE A 121 1.33 -4.91 -5.78
C ILE A 121 1.64 -3.42 -5.63
N ALA A 122 2.92 -3.06 -5.46
CA ALA A 122 3.25 -1.67 -5.20
C ALA A 122 2.91 -0.75 -6.38
N PRO A 123 3.19 -1.07 -7.67
CA PRO A 123 2.78 -0.20 -8.76
C PRO A 123 1.26 0.02 -8.84
N CYS A 124 0.45 -1.01 -8.64
CA CYS A 124 -1.02 -0.89 -8.72
C CYS A 124 -1.58 -0.09 -7.55
N GLU A 125 -1.13 -0.38 -6.33
CA GLU A 125 -1.54 0.35 -5.14
C GLU A 125 -1.11 1.82 -5.21
N GLU A 126 0.15 2.11 -5.55
CA GLU A 126 0.63 3.49 -5.66
C GLU A 126 -0.08 4.25 -6.79
N ALA A 127 -0.33 3.60 -7.93
CA ALA A 127 -1.09 4.21 -9.02
C ALA A 127 -2.51 4.60 -8.57
N PHE A 128 -3.17 3.76 -7.77
CA PHE A 128 -4.51 4.05 -7.28
C PHE A 128 -4.51 5.08 -6.14
N PHE A 129 -3.85 4.79 -5.04
CA PHE A 129 -3.92 5.63 -3.85
C PHE A 129 -3.21 6.96 -4.06
N ARG A 130 -2.06 6.99 -4.74
CA ARG A 130 -1.27 8.22 -4.87
C ARG A 130 -1.63 8.92 -6.17
N ALA A 131 -1.40 8.28 -7.30
CA ALA A 131 -1.59 8.97 -8.57
C ALA A 131 -3.06 9.22 -8.93
N PHE A 132 -3.98 8.31 -8.64
CA PHE A 132 -5.40 8.51 -8.94
C PHE A 132 -6.10 9.34 -7.86
N ILE A 133 -6.20 8.85 -6.62
CA ILE A 133 -6.98 9.52 -5.57
C ILE A 133 -6.43 10.93 -5.29
N ILE A 134 -5.14 11.09 -4.98
CA ILE A 134 -4.60 12.42 -4.64
C ILE A 134 -4.79 13.39 -5.80
N LYS A 135 -4.44 13.00 -7.04
CA LYS A 135 -4.57 13.92 -8.19
C LYS A 135 -6.01 14.27 -8.51
N LYS A 136 -6.96 13.34 -8.39
CA LYS A 136 -8.38 13.63 -8.68
C LYS A 136 -8.99 14.53 -7.61
N PHE A 137 -8.68 14.30 -6.34
CA PHE A 137 -9.23 15.11 -5.26
C PHE A 137 -8.58 16.50 -5.19
N GLN A 138 -7.27 16.65 -5.44
CA GLN A 138 -6.60 17.95 -5.31
C GLN A 138 -7.10 19.01 -6.31
N VAL A 139 -7.84 18.60 -7.36
CA VAL A 139 -8.51 19.52 -8.29
C VAL A 139 -9.65 20.28 -7.60
N LYS A 140 -10.29 19.68 -6.59
CA LYS A 140 -11.49 20.21 -5.91
C LYS A 140 -11.25 20.64 -4.47
N ILE A 141 -10.26 20.05 -3.79
CA ILE A 141 -9.95 20.32 -2.39
C ILE A 141 -8.45 20.55 -2.19
N LYS A 142 -8.06 21.10 -1.04
CA LYS A 142 -6.65 21.33 -0.70
C LYS A 142 -5.87 20.01 -0.68
N LEU A 143 -4.63 20.05 -1.14
CA LEU A 143 -3.72 18.91 -1.21
C LEU A 143 -3.66 18.10 0.11
N ILE A 144 -3.58 18.77 1.26
CA ILE A 144 -3.52 18.10 2.56
C ILE A 144 -4.74 17.18 2.81
N TYR A 145 -5.93 17.61 2.41
CA TYR A 145 -7.13 16.80 2.54
C TYR A 145 -7.14 15.64 1.54
N SER A 146 -6.58 15.83 0.34
CA SER A 146 -6.40 14.74 -0.63
C SER A 146 -5.45 13.66 -0.12
N ILE A 147 -4.37 14.05 0.58
CA ILE A 147 -3.46 13.11 1.25
C ILE A 147 -4.22 12.35 2.34
N ILE A 148 -4.91 13.04 3.25
CA ILE A 148 -5.66 12.41 4.34
C ILE A 148 -6.68 11.40 3.80
N ILE A 149 -7.44 11.75 2.76
CA ILE A 149 -8.43 10.86 2.13
C ILE A 149 -7.74 9.63 1.53
N SER A 150 -6.66 9.83 0.78
CA SER A 150 -5.88 8.74 0.19
C SER A 150 -5.32 7.78 1.25
N SER A 151 -4.69 8.31 2.29
CA SER A 151 -4.11 7.50 3.39
C SER A 151 -5.18 6.79 4.21
N THR A 152 -6.37 7.38 4.35
CA THR A 152 -7.53 6.71 4.99
C THR A 152 -8.00 5.52 4.15
N PHE A 153 -8.14 5.69 2.84
CA PHE A 153 -8.49 4.56 1.95
C PHE A 153 -7.41 3.49 1.93
N PHE A 154 -6.13 3.87 1.96
CA PHE A 154 -5.02 2.93 2.07
C PHE A 154 -5.06 2.14 3.37
N ALA A 155 -5.38 2.78 4.50
CA ALA A 155 -5.54 2.10 5.78
C ALA A 155 -6.70 1.10 5.75
N PHE A 156 -7.88 1.53 5.28
CA PHE A 156 -9.03 0.62 5.15
C PHE A 156 -8.83 -0.48 4.10
N TYR A 157 -7.96 -0.28 3.11
CA TYR A 157 -7.58 -1.35 2.20
C TYR A 157 -6.88 -2.50 2.94
N HIS A 158 -6.03 -2.17 3.91
CA HIS A 158 -5.27 -3.14 4.71
C HIS A 158 -6.05 -3.69 5.91
N VAL A 159 -7.00 -2.92 6.44
CA VAL A 159 -7.96 -3.37 7.47
C VAL A 159 -9.42 -3.19 6.99
N PRO A 160 -9.87 -3.99 6.01
CA PRO A 160 -11.17 -3.84 5.36
C PRO A 160 -12.33 -4.04 6.34
N PRO A 161 -13.16 -3.01 6.63
CA PRO A 161 -14.15 -3.04 7.72
C PRO A 161 -15.22 -4.13 7.68
N ILE A 162 -15.40 -4.80 6.53
CA ILE A 162 -16.37 -5.88 6.33
C ILE A 162 -15.71 -7.26 6.52
N LEU A 163 -14.40 -7.37 6.32
CA LEU A 163 -13.69 -8.66 6.35
C LEU A 163 -12.93 -8.89 7.66
N VAL A 164 -12.61 -7.83 8.41
CA VAL A 164 -11.89 -7.93 9.69
C VAL A 164 -12.69 -7.33 10.85
N PRO A 165 -12.52 -7.84 12.08
CA PRO A 165 -13.16 -7.27 13.27
C PRO A 165 -12.76 -5.80 13.52
N VAL A 166 -13.62 -5.05 14.21
CA VAL A 166 -13.33 -3.66 14.61
C VAL A 166 -12.06 -3.57 15.47
N THR A 167 -11.79 -4.58 16.30
CA THR A 167 -10.55 -4.68 17.09
C THR A 167 -9.31 -4.64 16.20
N THR A 168 -9.30 -5.40 15.11
CA THR A 168 -8.22 -5.39 14.10
C THR A 168 -8.08 -4.03 13.42
N ILE A 169 -9.20 -3.41 13.04
CA ILE A 169 -9.19 -2.08 12.41
C ILE A 169 -8.53 -1.07 13.36
N VAL A 170 -9.02 -0.95 14.59
CA VAL A 170 -8.49 0.00 15.57
C VAL A 170 -7.02 -0.28 15.88
N THR A 171 -6.63 -1.56 15.95
CA THR A 171 -5.26 -1.97 16.25
C THR A 171 -4.25 -1.52 15.19
N PHE A 172 -4.59 -1.61 13.90
CA PHE A 172 -3.63 -1.37 12.82
C PHE A 172 -3.91 -0.12 11.98
N PHE A 173 -5.06 0.54 12.14
CA PHE A 173 -5.44 1.70 11.31
C PHE A 173 -4.40 2.82 11.38
N GLY A 174 -3.97 3.21 12.59
CA GLY A 174 -3.00 4.29 12.75
C GLY A 174 -1.66 4.00 12.06
N TYR A 175 -1.21 2.74 12.16
CA TYR A 175 0.00 2.26 11.49
C TYR A 175 -0.12 2.40 9.96
N TYR A 176 -1.14 1.78 9.34
CA TYR A 176 -1.30 1.85 7.88
C TYR A 176 -1.59 3.27 7.39
N PHE A 177 -2.32 4.07 8.17
CA PHE A 177 -2.59 5.46 7.84
C PHE A 177 -1.29 6.27 7.74
N ILE A 178 -0.39 6.16 8.72
CA ILE A 178 0.89 6.89 8.69
C ILE A 178 1.80 6.39 7.55
N ILE A 179 1.87 5.09 7.30
CA ILE A 179 2.56 4.56 6.11
C ILE A 179 1.97 5.16 4.83
N GLY A 180 0.64 5.22 4.75
CA GLY A 180 -0.11 5.88 3.68
C GLY A 180 0.33 7.33 3.45
N VAL A 181 0.45 8.10 4.54
CA VAL A 181 0.90 9.50 4.51
C VAL A 181 2.35 9.61 4.05
N ILE A 182 3.25 8.78 4.57
CA ILE A 182 4.67 8.82 4.20
C ILE A 182 4.85 8.56 2.70
N LEU A 183 4.20 7.53 2.16
CA LEU A 183 4.25 7.21 0.73
C LEU A 183 3.65 8.34 -0.13
N ALA A 184 2.60 9.01 0.35
CA ALA A 184 2.06 10.21 -0.31
C ALA A 184 3.06 11.39 -0.30
N LEU A 185 3.82 11.57 0.78
CA LEU A 185 4.87 12.59 0.85
C LEU A 185 6.04 12.28 -0.09
N ILE A 186 6.44 11.02 -0.20
CA ILE A 186 7.46 10.57 -1.18
C ILE A 186 6.97 10.89 -2.60
N PHE A 187 5.73 10.54 -2.92
CA PHE A 187 5.11 10.83 -4.21
C PHE A 187 5.13 12.32 -4.55
N LEU A 188 4.83 13.18 -3.58
CA LEU A 188 4.87 14.65 -3.76
C LEU A 188 6.30 15.18 -3.90
N TYR A 189 7.23 14.69 -3.09
CA TYR A 189 8.64 15.08 -3.15
C TYR A 189 9.25 14.80 -4.53
N PHE A 190 8.84 13.70 -5.18
CA PHE A 190 9.26 13.36 -6.55
C PHE A 190 8.29 13.84 -7.64
N ASN A 191 7.65 15.00 -7.43
CA ASN A 191 6.82 15.68 -8.43
C ASN A 191 5.73 14.77 -9.03
N PHE A 192 5.02 14.04 -8.18
CA PHE A 192 3.94 13.13 -8.58
C PHE A 192 4.40 11.94 -9.46
N SER A 193 5.64 11.48 -9.29
CA SER A 193 6.16 10.24 -9.90
C SER A 193 5.87 9.05 -8.99
N ILE A 194 5.25 8.00 -9.54
CA ILE A 194 4.97 6.77 -8.78
C ILE A 194 6.20 5.86 -8.62
N ILE A 195 7.24 6.01 -9.43
CA ILE A 195 8.41 5.13 -9.41
C ILE A 195 9.07 5.06 -8.01
N PRO A 196 9.49 6.18 -7.40
CA PRO A 196 10.19 6.12 -6.12
C PRO A 196 9.29 5.60 -4.99
N CYS A 197 7.99 5.94 -4.97
CA CYS A 197 7.09 5.42 -3.95
C CYS A 197 6.76 3.94 -4.18
N SER A 198 6.59 3.47 -5.42
CA SER A 198 6.40 2.04 -5.72
C SER A 198 7.62 1.23 -5.34
N VAL A 199 8.83 1.71 -5.65
CA VAL A 199 10.07 1.03 -5.25
C VAL A 199 10.24 1.01 -3.74
N ALA A 200 9.95 2.12 -3.04
CA ALA A 200 10.01 2.18 -1.59
C ALA A 200 9.01 1.20 -0.95
N HIS A 201 7.78 1.16 -1.46
CA HIS A 201 6.73 0.26 -0.99
C HIS A 201 7.07 -1.21 -1.29
N SER A 202 7.52 -1.57 -2.49
CA SER A 202 7.98 -2.93 -2.80
C SER A 202 9.14 -3.34 -1.90
N CYS A 203 10.14 -2.47 -1.72
CA CYS A 203 11.29 -2.74 -0.87
C CYS A 203 10.86 -2.97 0.58
N PHE A 204 9.96 -2.13 1.11
CA PHE A 204 9.36 -2.30 2.41
C PHE A 204 8.65 -3.67 2.55
N ASN A 205 7.77 -4.02 1.61
CA ASN A 205 7.03 -5.29 1.64
C ASN A 205 7.95 -6.51 1.53
N ILE A 206 8.98 -6.44 0.67
CA ILE A 206 9.96 -7.51 0.52
C ILE A 206 10.77 -7.70 1.80
N LEU A 207 11.18 -6.62 2.47
CA LEU A 207 11.91 -6.74 3.73
C LEU A 207 11.03 -7.36 4.83
N VAL A 208 9.75 -6.98 4.92
CA VAL A 208 8.78 -7.63 5.83
C VAL A 208 8.55 -9.11 5.48
N LEU A 209 8.65 -9.47 4.20
CA LEU A 209 8.50 -10.86 3.76
C LEU A 209 9.73 -11.72 4.13
N LEU A 210 10.91 -11.12 4.15
CA LEU A 210 12.19 -11.83 4.34
C LEU A 210 12.64 -11.90 5.80
N ILE A 211 12.14 -11.02 6.68
CA ILE A 211 12.59 -10.83 8.07
C ILE A 211 11.39 -10.97 9.01
#